data_AF-K2ACE7-F1
#
_entry.id   AF-K2ACE7-F1
#
_cell.length_a   1.000
_cell.length_b   1.000
_cell.length_c   1.000
_cell.angle_alpha   90.00
_cell.angle_beta   90.00
_cell.angle_gamma   90.00
#
_symmetry.space_group_name_H-M   'P 1'
#
loop_
_entity.id
_entity.type
_entity.pdbx_description
1 polymer ?
#
loop_
_entity_poly.entity_id
_entity_poly.type
_entity_poly.pdbx_seq_one_letter_code
_entity_poly.pdbx_strand_id
1 'polypeptide(L)' 'GIYVRTASWGGLAEEAGQAYKNIDDVAEATELSHLSRRVARLVPIGNVKG' A
#
# COMPACT_ATOMS: atom_id res chain seq x y z
N GLY A 1 11.23 -9.73 2.24
CA GLY A 1 10.82 -9.50 0.84
C GLY A 1 9.33 -9.77 0.70
N ILE A 2 8.73 -9.41 -0.44
CA ILE A 2 7.31 -9.64 -0.72
C ILE A 2 7.21 -10.68 -1.83
N TYR A 3 6.53 -11.81 -1.57
CA TYR A 3 6.26 -12.81 -2.60
C TYR A 3 5.11 -12.34 -3.50
N VAL A 4 5.33 -12.22 -4.81
CA VAL A 4 4.31 -11.73 -5.75
C VAL A 4 3.88 -12.85 -6.68
N ARG A 5 2.56 -13.06 -6.79
CA ARG A 5 1.94 -13.89 -7.82
C ARG A 5 0.97 -13.03 -8.61
N THR A 6 1.13 -12.97 -9.93
CA THR A 6 0.30 -12.14 -10.80
C THR A 6 -0.19 -12.89 -12.03
N ALA A 7 -1.38 -12.54 -12.51
CA ALA A 7 -1.88 -12.93 -13.82
C ALA A 7 -1.18 -12.18 -14.98
N SER A 8 -0.72 -10.93 -14.74
CA SER A 8 -0.10 -10.09 -15.77
C SER A 8 1.00 -9.18 -15.21
N TRP A 9 2.18 -9.25 -15.82
CA TRP A 9 3.30 -8.36 -15.50
C TRP A 9 3.03 -6.89 -15.83
N GLY A 10 2.21 -6.61 -16.85
CA GLY A 10 1.81 -5.24 -17.20
C GLY A 10 0.96 -4.60 -16.11
N GLY A 11 -0.10 -5.30 -15.66
CA GLY A 11 -0.94 -4.83 -14.55
C GLY A 11 -0.17 -4.74 -13.22
N LEU A 12 0.82 -5.62 -13.00
CA LEU A 12 1.73 -5.47 -11.86
C LEU A 12 2.54 -4.16 -11.92
N ALA A 13 3.01 -3.77 -13.10
CA ALA A 13 3.79 -2.55 -13.29
C ALA A 13 2.95 -1.27 -13.07
N GLU A 14 1.68 -1.30 -13.47
CA GLU A 14 0.74 -0.19 -13.25
C GLU A 14 0.49 0.11 -11.76
N GLU A 15 0.51 -0.93 -10.92
CA GLU A 15 0.31 -0.82 -9.46
C GLU A 15 1.61 -0.73 -8.66
N ALA A 16 2.75 -0.52 -9.31
CA ALA A 16 4.01 -0.41 -8.60
C ALA A 16 3.99 0.78 -7.63
N GLY A 17 4.75 0.70 -6.53
CA GLY A 17 4.62 1.63 -5.40
C GLY A 17 4.71 3.11 -5.78
N GLN A 18 5.50 3.46 -6.80
CA GLN A 18 5.63 4.82 -7.32
C GLN A 18 4.36 5.38 -7.99
N ALA A 19 3.39 4.53 -8.36
CA ALA A 19 2.10 4.94 -8.90
C ALA A 19 1.18 5.52 -7.81
N TYR A 20 1.48 5.28 -6.53
CA TYR A 20 0.69 5.72 -5.39
C TYR A 20 1.41 6.77 -4.55
N LYS A 21 0.61 7.52 -3.77
CA LYS A 21 1.12 8.39 -2.71
C LYS A 21 1.79 7.56 -1.63
N ASN A 22 2.65 8.20 -0.85
CA ASN A 22 3.13 7.60 0.39
C ASN A 22 1.96 7.41 1.36
N ILE A 23 1.71 6.16 1.77
CA ILE A 23 0.61 5.83 2.67
C ILE A 23 0.84 6.39 4.08
N ASP A 24 2.09 6.58 4.50
CA ASP A 24 2.41 7.16 5.80
C ASP A 24 1.92 8.61 5.89
N ASP A 25 2.20 9.42 4.87
CA ASP A 25 1.78 10.82 4.80
C ASP A 25 0.24 10.94 4.82
N VAL A 26 -0.46 10.06 4.08
CA VAL A 26 -1.92 10.04 4.05
C VAL A 26 -2.49 9.68 5.42
N ALA A 27 -1.96 8.62 6.04
CA ALA A 27 -2.40 8.22 7.37
C ALA A 27 -2.12 9.31 8.42
N GLU A 28 -1.02 10.07 8.27
CA GLU A 28 -0.64 11.14 9.20
C GLU A 28 -1.62 12.30 9.11
N ALA A 29 -1.93 12.73 7.89
CA ALA A 29 -2.89 13.79 7.65
C ALA A 29 -4.27 13.49 8.28
N THR A 30 -4.72 12.22 8.25
CA THR A 30 -6.00 11.83 8.87
C THR A 30 -5.98 11.83 10.40
N GLU A 31 -4.82 11.54 11.00
CA GLU A 31 -4.66 11.57 12.46
C GLU A 31 -4.52 13.01 12.98
N LEU A 32 -3.74 13.84 12.29
CA LEU A 32 -3.56 15.27 12.61
C LEU A 32 -4.86 16.07 12.47
N SER A 33 -5.76 15.65 11.59
CA SER A 33 -7.10 16.25 11.43
C SER A 33 -8.14 15.70 12.42
N HIS A 34 -7.75 14.80 13.32
CA HIS A 34 -8.63 14.15 14.30
C HIS A 34 -9.81 13.37 13.67
N LEU A 35 -9.66 12.93 12.42
CA LEU A 35 -10.67 12.13 11.71
C LEU A 35 -10.52 10.63 11.97
N SER A 36 -9.32 10.20 12.33
CA SER A 36 -8.98 8.80 12.61
C SER A 36 -7.88 8.72 13.65
N ARG A 37 -7.74 7.58 14.31
CA ARG A 37 -6.65 7.26 15.23
C ARG A 37 -5.85 6.09 14.68
N ARG A 38 -4.53 6.22 14.56
CA ARG A 38 -3.69 5.09 14.15
C ARG A 38 -3.67 4.03 15.25
N VAL A 39 -3.73 2.76 14.84
CA VAL A 39 -3.75 1.61 15.76
C VAL A 39 -2.60 0.65 15.48
N ALA A 40 -2.40 0.28 14.22
CA ALA A 40 -1.34 -0.62 13.81
C ALA A 40 -0.92 -0.33 12.37
N ARG A 41 0.32 -0.68 12.03
CA ARG A 41 0.85 -0.70 10.65
C ARG A 41 1.18 -2.14 10.30
N LEU A 42 0.74 -2.57 9.12
CA LEU A 42 1.01 -3.91 8.60
C LEU A 42 2.07 -3.82 7.50
N VAL A 43 2.94 -4.83 7.43
CA VAL A 43 3.96 -4.97 6.38
C VAL A 43 3.65 -6.23 5.58
N PRO A 44 3.48 -6.14 4.26
CA PRO A 44 3.11 -7.30 3.46
C PRO A 44 4.28 -8.29 3.35
N ILE A 45 3.94 -9.57 3.35
CA ILE A 45 4.87 -10.66 3.03
C ILE A 45 4.52 -11.34 1.69
N GLY A 46 3.31 -11.11 1.17
CA GLY A 46 2.89 -11.61 -0.13
C GLY A 46 1.78 -10.76 -0.76
N ASN A 47 1.70 -10.78 -2.10
CA ASN A 47 0.69 -10.11 -2.91
C ASN A 47 0.26 -11.05 -4.04
N VAL A 48 -1.03 -11.40 -4.08
CA VAL A 48 -1.62 -12.20 -5.15
C VAL A 48 -2.61 -11.30 -5.89
N LYS A 49 -2.34 -11.03 -7.17
CA LYS A 49 -3.17 -10.18 -8.03
C LYS A 49 -3.63 -10.92 -9.30
N GLY A 50 -4.89 -10.70 -9.68
CA GLY A 50 -5.52 -11.20 -10.90
C GLY A 50 -5.40 -10.23 -12.05
#